data_AF-E0S3Z7-F1
#
_entry.id   AF-E0S3Z7-F1
#
_cell.length_a   1.000
_cell.length_b   1.000
_cell.length_c   1.000
_cell.angle_alpha   90.00
_cell.angle_beta   90.00
_cell.angle_gamma   90.00
#
_symmetry.space_group_name_H-M   'P 1'
#
loop_
_entity.id
_entity.type
_entity.pdbx_description
1 polymer ?
#
loop_
_entity_poly.entity_id
_entity_poly.type
_entity_poly.pdbx_seq_one_letter_code
_entity_poly.pdbx_strand_id
1 'polypeptide(L)' 'MRTLIYIVIDSRMDDGINYGYHIDSVWTSKRKADKRCNKLNKQLEDNPVWGLGLYEVQQKFVQTQI' A
#
# COMPACT_ATOMS: atom_id res chain seq x y z
N MET A 1 4.72 8.22 -21.17
CA MET A 1 5.20 6.91 -20.70
C MET A 1 4.26 6.44 -19.58
N ARG A 2 3.65 5.26 -19.67
CA ARG A 2 2.82 4.73 -18.57
C ARG A 2 3.73 3.93 -17.64
N THR A 3 3.91 4.40 -16.42
CA THR A 3 4.75 3.72 -15.42
C THR A 3 3.85 2.97 -14.46
N LEU A 4 4.17 1.69 -14.20
CA LEU A 4 3.53 0.95 -13.11
C LEU A 4 4.19 1.36 -11.79
N ILE A 5 3.35 1.66 -10.80
CA ILE A 5 3.76 1.86 -9.41
C ILE A 5 3.08 0.81 -8.54
N TYR A 6 3.78 0.43 -7.48
CA TYR A 6 3.35 -0.55 -6.52
C TYR A 6 3.20 0.15 -5.17
N ILE A 7 2.01 0.07 -4.59
CA ILE A 7 1.68 0.75 -3.34
C ILE A 7 1.42 -0.30 -2.28
N VAL A 8 2.13 -0.22 -1.16
CA VAL A 8 1.82 -1.01 0.03
C VAL A 8 0.87 -0.17 0.88
N ILE A 9 -0.34 -0.68 1.11
CA ILE A 9 -1.37 0.00 1.87
C ILE A 9 -1.68 -0.82 3.11
N ASP A 10 -1.78 -0.11 4.22
CA ASP A 10 -2.19 -0.64 5.49
C ASP A 10 -3.64 -0.25 5.76
N SER A 11 -4.53 -1.25 5.87
CA SER A 11 -5.96 -1.05 6.06
C SER A 11 -6.34 -1.17 7.54
N ARG A 12 -5.63 -0.41 8.38
CA ARG A 12 -5.88 -0.33 9.82
C ARG A 12 -7.20 0.39 10.12
N MET A 13 -7.99 -0.17 11.02
CA MET A 13 -8.99 0.62 11.75
C MET A 13 -8.28 1.46 12.81
N ASP A 14 -8.20 2.78 12.64
CA ASP A 14 -7.49 3.61 13.63
C ASP A 14 -8.27 3.71 14.97
N ASP A 15 -9.60 3.58 14.95
CA ASP A 15 -10.47 3.85 16.10
C ASP A 15 -11.77 3.00 16.15
N GLY A 16 -11.89 1.98 15.30
CA GLY A 16 -13.09 1.10 15.25
C GLY A 16 -14.32 1.73 14.59
N ILE A 17 -14.25 2.98 14.13
CA ILE A 17 -15.35 3.71 13.49
C ILE A 17 -14.95 4.18 12.08
N ASN A 18 -13.68 4.57 11.89
CA ASN A 18 -13.14 5.04 10.63
C ASN A 18 -12.27 3.97 9.97
N TYR A 19 -12.71 3.48 8.82
CA TYR A 19 -11.88 2.69 7.91
C TYR A 19 -10.93 3.64 7.18
N GLY A 20 -9.67 3.67 7.59
CA GLY A 20 -8.60 4.43 6.94
C GLY A 20 -7.73 3.54 6.05
N TYR A 21 -7.25 4.09 4.95
CA TYR A 21 -6.15 3.49 4.18
C TYR A 21 -4.90 4.34 4.40
N HIS A 22 -3.87 3.75 5.00
CA HIS A 22 -2.57 4.39 5.16
C HIS A 22 -1.60 3.85 4.12
N ILE A 23 -1.01 4.73 3.32
CA ILE A 23 0.05 4.33 2.40
C ILE A 23 1.33 4.14 3.22
N ASP A 24 1.82 2.90 3.32
CA ASP A 24 3.13 2.62 3.92
C ASP A 24 4.24 3.09 2.98
N SER A 25 4.19 2.67 1.72
CA SER A 25 5.26 2.95 0.76
C SER A 25 4.83 2.81 -0.69
N VAL A 26 5.53 3.52 -1.58
CA VAL A 26 5.34 3.50 -3.04
C VAL A 26 6.64 3.09 -3.72
N TRP A 27 6.55 2.22 -4.71
CA TRP A 27 7.69 1.61 -5.39
C TRP A 27 7.48 1.57 -6.91
N THR A 28 8.56 1.64 -7.66
CA THR A 28 8.58 1.28 -9.09
C THR A 28 9.02 -0.19 -9.31
N SER A 29 9.42 -0.89 -8.26
CA SER A 29 9.89 -2.28 -8.31
C SER A 29 8.96 -3.21 -7.54
N LYS A 30 8.26 -4.09 -8.28
CA LYS A 30 7.37 -5.12 -7.71
C LYS A 30 8.04 -5.92 -6.60
N ARG A 31 9.24 -6.46 -6.88
CA ARG A 31 10.01 -7.27 -5.94
C ARG A 31 10.29 -6.56 -4.61
N LYS A 32 10.56 -5.25 -4.64
CA LYS A 32 10.79 -4.48 -3.41
C LYS A 32 9.49 -4.25 -2.64
N ALA A 33 8.40 -3.95 -3.34
CA ALA A 33 7.08 -3.77 -2.73
C ALA A 33 6.57 -5.08 -2.10
N ASP A 34 6.68 -6.21 -2.79
CA ASP A 34 6.36 -7.55 -2.28
C ASP A 34 7.17 -7.86 -1.01
N LYS A 35 8.49 -7.63 -1.04
CA LYS A 35 9.35 -7.86 0.11
C LYS A 35 8.93 -6.99 1.31
N ARG A 36 8.53 -5.74 1.07
CA ARG A 36 8.05 -4.83 2.12
C ARG A 36 6.72 -5.31 2.70
N CYS A 37 5.75 -5.61 1.85
CA CYS A 37 4.42 -6.10 2.23
C CYS A 37 4.52 -7.39 3.06
N ASN A 38 5.26 -8.38 2.57
CA ASN A 38 5.47 -9.65 3.28
C ASN A 38 6.20 -9.47 4.62
N LYS A 39 7.18 -8.57 4.69
CA LYS A 39 7.86 -8.27 5.96
C LYS A 39 6.90 -7.68 6.99
N LEU A 40 6.04 -6.76 6.58
CA LEU A 40 5.08 -6.12 7.47
C LEU A 40 3.98 -7.09 7.91
N ASN A 41 3.44 -7.89 6.99
CA ASN A 41 2.46 -8.92 7.33
C ASN A 41 3.01 -9.96 8.30
N LYS A 42 4.28 -10.38 8.16
CA LYS A 42 4.94 -11.27 9.15
C LYS A 42 5.06 -10.67 10.55
N GLN A 43 5.17 -9.35 10.65
CA GLN A 43 5.21 -8.66 11.95
C GLN A 43 3.83 -8.55 12.61
N LEU A 44 2.77 -8.83 11.85
CA LEU A 44 1.37 -8.77 12.29
C LEU A 44 0.76 -10.16 12.50
N GLU A 45 1.52 -11.26 12.35
CA GLU A 45 1.02 -12.64 12.51
C GLU A 45 0.37 -12.88 13.89
N ASP A 46 0.76 -12.11 14.91
CA ASP A 46 0.16 -12.16 16.25
C ASP A 46 -1.17 -11.37 16.38
N ASN A 47 -1.61 -10.66 15.33
CA ASN A 47 -2.82 -9.82 15.35
C ASN A 47 -3.57 -9.88 13.99
N PRO A 48 -4.43 -10.90 13.76
CA PRO A 48 -4.99 -11.21 12.45
C PRO A 48 -6.07 -10.23 11.95
N VAL A 49 -6.43 -9.22 12.74
CA VAL A 49 -7.39 -8.17 12.36
C VAL A 49 -6.74 -7.17 11.37
N TRP A 50 -5.42 -7.19 11.25
CA TRP A 50 -4.64 -6.20 10.51
C TRP A 50 -3.84 -6.88 9.40
N GLY A 51 -3.88 -6.30 8.20
CA GLY A 51 -3.14 -6.80 7.06
C GLY A 51 -2.76 -5.67 6.11
N LEU A 52 -1.62 -5.83 5.47
CA LEU A 52 -1.17 -4.95 4.41
C LEU A 52 -1.46 -5.57 3.06
N GLY A 53 -2.02 -4.74 2.18
CA GLY A 53 -2.27 -5.06 0.78
C GLY A 53 -1.20 -4.47 -0.13
N LEU A 54 -0.89 -5.20 -1.21
CA LEU A 54 -0.08 -4.69 -2.31
C LEU A 54 -0.98 -4.34 -3.50
N TYR A 55 -0.90 -3.10 -3.95
CA TYR A 55 -1.68 -2.57 -5.07
C TYR A 55 -0.77 -2.27 -6.24
N GLU A 56 -1.12 -2.79 -7.41
CA GLU A 56 -0.46 -2.47 -8.68
C GLU A 56 -1.29 -1.39 -9.40
N VAL A 57 -0.69 -0.23 -9.60
CA VAL A 57 -1.39 0.95 -10.13
C VAL A 57 -0.69 1.46 -11.38
N GLN A 58 -1.47 1.71 -12.43
CA GLN A 58 -0.97 2.38 -13.63
C GLN A 58 -1.01 3.90 -13.41
N GLN A 59 0.17 4.52 -13.32
CA GLN A 59 0.28 5.96 -13.09
C GLN A 59 -0.27 6.76 -14.27
N LYS A 60 -1.14 7.74 -13.97
CA LYS A 60 -1.59 8.79 -14.88
C LYS A 60 -1.35 10.13 -14.21
N PHE A 61 -0.57 11.00 -14.86
CA PHE A 61 -0.48 12.40 -14.42
C PHE A 61 -1.81 13.09 -14.70
N VAL A 62 -2.41 13.67 -13.67
CA VAL A 62 -3.55 14.56 -13.83
C VAL A 62 -2.97 15.93 -14.12
N GLN A 63 -3.21 16.45 -15.32
CA GLN A 63 -2.75 17.77 -15.69
C GLN A 63 -3.58 18.78 -14.91
N THR A 64 -3.00 19.42 -13.90
CA THR A 64 -3.65 20.55 -13.23
C THR A 64 -3.64 21.70 -14.23
N GLN A 65 -4.82 22.14 -14.66
CA GLN A 65 -4.94 23.43 -15.35
C GLN A 65 -4.62 24.49 -14.30
N ILE A 66 -3.43 25.10 -14.41
CA ILE A 66 -3.04 26.31 -13.68
C ILE A 66 -3.29 27.48 -14.62
#